data_AF-A0A2N0XXW7-F1
#
_entry.id   AF-A0A2N0XXW7-F1
#
_cell.length_a   1.000
_cell.length_b   1.000
_cell.length_c   1.000
_cell.angle_alpha   90.00
_cell.angle_beta   90.00
_cell.angle_gamma   90.00
#
_symmetry.space_group_name_H-M   'P 1'
#
loop_
_entity.id
_entity.type
_entity.pdbx_description
1 polymer ?
#
loop_
_entity_poly.entity_id
_entity_poly.type
_entity_poly.pdbx_seq_one_letter_code
_entity_poly.pdbx_strand_id
1 'polypeptide(L)'
;MISVHYSYREGDNKEPSHFSSENATVEHVTSIIAEYPWDTEGELPSEEHGGGAVFIEFTNSDKQTALFQLVPIGEGRCMLFVDVILQKGFLGFIGKKAVSRTFDDHSVVEFSKNIKAYCESSISELYGKFS
;
A
#
# COMPACT_ATOMS: atom_id res chain seq x y z
N MET A 1 -12.62 3.30 -7.06
CA MET A 1 -12.69 2.03 -6.32
C MET A 1 -11.43 1.93 -5.48
N ILE A 2 -11.59 1.50 -4.23
CA ILE A 2 -10.46 1.20 -3.33
C ILE A 2 -10.46 -0.31 -3.12
N SER A 3 -9.32 -0.95 -3.33
CA SER A 3 -9.10 -2.36 -3.03
C SER A 3 -7.95 -2.48 -2.06
N VAL A 4 -8.13 -3.25 -0.99
CA VAL A 4 -7.09 -3.50 0.00
C VAL A 4 -6.83 -5.00 0.07
N HIS A 5 -5.56 -5.37 -0.02
CA HIS A 5 -5.08 -6.73 0.21
C HIS A 5 -4.05 -6.68 1.31
N TYR A 6 -4.15 -7.56 2.28
CA TYR A 6 -3.16 -7.61 3.36
C TYR A 6 -3.01 -9.01 3.90
N SER A 7 -1.86 -9.24 4.51
CA SER A 7 -1.55 -10.53 5.10
C SER A 7 -0.68 -10.33 6.33
N TYR A 8 -0.88 -11.17 7.33
CA TYR A 8 -0.09 -11.22 8.54
C TYR A 8 -0.26 -12.60 9.20
N ARG A 9 0.67 -12.97 10.09
CA ARG A 9 0.64 -14.20 10.84
C ARG A 9 -0.13 -14.03 12.13
N GLU A 10 -0.99 -14.99 12.41
CA GLU A 10 -1.75 -15.04 13.65
C GLU A 10 -1.01 -15.93 14.67
N GLY A 11 -0.53 -15.34 15.77
CA GLY A 11 0.22 -16.06 16.80
C GLY A 11 1.53 -16.64 16.26
N ASP A 12 1.80 -17.92 16.56
CA ASP A 12 3.04 -18.62 16.17
C ASP A 12 2.98 -19.25 14.77
N ASN A 13 1.99 -18.89 13.95
CA ASN A 13 1.80 -19.47 12.62
C ASN A 13 2.93 -19.04 11.67
N LYS A 14 3.51 -20.01 10.93
CA LYS A 14 4.57 -19.74 9.95
C LYS A 14 4.06 -19.15 8.65
N GLU A 15 2.87 -19.56 8.23
CA GLU A 15 2.21 -19.07 7.01
C GLU A 15 1.27 -17.92 7.36
N PRO A 16 1.27 -16.82 6.59
CA PRO A 16 0.38 -15.70 6.83
C PRO A 16 -1.06 -16.01 6.40
N SER A 17 -2.01 -15.48 7.13
CA SER A 17 -3.40 -15.39 6.68
C SER A 17 -3.53 -14.26 5.67
N HIS A 18 -4.33 -14.48 4.61
CA HIS A 18 -4.55 -13.49 3.56
C HIS A 18 -5.97 -12.92 3.62
N PHE A 19 -6.08 -11.61 3.51
CA PHE A 19 -7.32 -10.86 3.59
C PHE A 19 -7.44 -9.92 2.40
N SER A 20 -8.67 -9.71 1.94
CA SER A 20 -8.96 -8.73 0.89
C SER A 20 -10.31 -8.07 1.08
N SER A 21 -10.40 -6.81 0.68
CA SER A 21 -11.64 -6.06 0.62
C SER A 21 -11.68 -5.24 -0.66
N GLU A 22 -12.62 -5.59 -1.54
CA GLU A 22 -12.95 -4.80 -2.72
C GLU A 22 -13.98 -3.72 -2.37
N ASN A 23 -13.85 -2.55 -2.97
CA ASN A 23 -14.71 -1.39 -2.68
C ASN A 23 -14.67 -0.93 -1.21
N ALA A 24 -13.49 -0.97 -0.60
CA ALA A 24 -13.29 -0.50 0.77
C ALA A 24 -13.63 0.99 0.91
N THR A 25 -14.14 1.39 2.07
CA THR A 25 -14.27 2.82 2.44
C THR A 25 -12.96 3.32 3.03
N VAL A 26 -12.79 4.64 3.11
CA VAL A 26 -11.60 5.25 3.73
C VAL A 26 -11.48 4.87 5.19
N GLU A 27 -12.60 4.78 5.90
CA GLU A 27 -12.64 4.30 7.29
C GLU A 27 -12.15 2.87 7.39
N HIS A 28 -12.57 1.99 6.47
CA HIS A 28 -12.11 0.59 6.46
C HIS A 28 -10.60 0.50 6.24
N VAL A 29 -10.04 1.26 5.28
CA VAL A 29 -8.58 1.33 5.07
C VAL A 29 -7.88 1.80 6.34
N THR A 30 -8.41 2.84 6.99
CA THR A 30 -7.83 3.41 8.21
C THR A 30 -7.84 2.40 9.36
N SER A 31 -8.94 1.65 9.53
CA SER A 31 -9.03 0.56 10.50
C SER A 31 -8.02 -0.54 10.23
N ILE A 32 -7.89 -0.99 8.97
CA ILE A 32 -6.90 -2.02 8.59
C ILE A 32 -5.49 -1.57 8.98
N ILE A 33 -5.10 -0.33 8.64
CA ILE A 33 -3.77 0.19 8.99
C ILE A 33 -3.59 0.30 10.51
N ALA A 34 -4.64 0.70 11.25
CA ALA A 34 -4.55 0.86 12.70
C ALA A 34 -4.45 -0.48 13.45
N GLU A 35 -5.10 -1.52 12.93
CA GLU A 35 -5.18 -2.84 13.57
C GLU A 35 -4.10 -3.81 13.09
N TYR A 36 -3.42 -3.50 11.99
CA TYR A 36 -2.37 -4.35 11.44
C TYR A 36 -1.21 -4.52 12.43
N PRO A 37 -0.68 -5.75 12.62
CA PRO A 37 0.37 -6.04 13.61
C PRO A 37 1.76 -5.64 13.10
N TRP A 38 2.01 -4.33 12.95
CA TRP A 38 3.23 -3.78 12.36
C TRP A 38 4.52 -4.25 13.03
N ASP A 39 4.53 -4.26 14.37
CA ASP A 39 5.73 -4.61 15.13
C ASP A 39 6.02 -6.11 15.03
N THR A 40 5.01 -6.95 15.25
CA THR A 40 5.16 -8.40 15.16
C THR A 40 5.60 -8.86 13.77
N GLU A 41 5.01 -8.33 12.68
CA GLU A 41 5.44 -8.68 11.32
C GLU A 41 6.79 -8.07 10.95
N GLY A 42 7.15 -6.93 11.55
CA GLY A 42 8.41 -6.24 11.29
C GLY A 42 9.62 -6.88 11.96
N GLU A 43 9.43 -7.57 13.08
CA GLU A 43 10.47 -8.26 13.84
C GLU A 43 10.83 -9.66 13.31
N LEU A 44 10.08 -10.16 12.32
CA LEU A 44 10.36 -11.46 11.71
C LEU A 44 11.74 -11.47 11.03
N PRO A 45 12.42 -12.62 10.90
CA PRO A 45 13.71 -12.70 10.21
C PRO A 45 13.59 -12.36 8.72
N SER A 46 14.64 -11.78 8.10
CA SER A 46 14.72 -11.40 6.67
C SER A 46 14.22 -12.50 5.70
N GLU A 47 14.46 -13.76 6.04
CA GLU A 47 14.08 -14.94 5.27
C GLU A 47 12.58 -15.30 5.36
N GLU A 48 11.87 -14.77 6.37
CA GLU A 48 10.44 -14.97 6.66
C GLU A 48 9.57 -13.74 6.31
N HIS A 49 10.13 -12.57 5.97
CA HIS A 49 9.37 -11.39 5.50
C HIS A 49 8.69 -11.58 4.14
N GLY A 50 8.74 -12.77 3.55
CA GLY A 50 7.97 -13.10 2.35
C GLY A 50 6.45 -13.07 2.53
N GLY A 51 5.92 -12.75 3.72
CA GLY A 51 4.52 -13.01 4.05
C GLY A 51 3.62 -11.80 4.33
N GLY A 52 4.09 -10.78 5.04
CA GLY A 52 3.24 -9.71 5.56
C GLY A 52 3.40 -8.38 4.83
N ALA A 53 2.30 -7.81 4.34
CA ALA A 53 2.26 -6.44 3.84
C ALA A 53 0.81 -5.95 3.75
N VAL A 54 0.64 -4.63 3.62
CA VAL A 54 -0.64 -3.99 3.30
C VAL A 54 -0.53 -3.33 1.92
N PHE A 55 -1.40 -3.72 1.00
CA PHE A 55 -1.50 -3.18 -0.35
C PHE A 55 -2.83 -2.42 -0.48
N ILE A 56 -2.76 -1.14 -0.84
CA ILE A 56 -3.93 -0.27 -1.00
C ILE A 56 -3.90 0.24 -2.44
N GLU A 57 -4.86 -0.19 -3.26
CA GLU A 57 -5.00 0.24 -4.65
C GLU A 57 -6.22 1.16 -4.81
N PHE A 58 -6.01 2.31 -5.45
CA PHE A 58 -7.04 3.20 -5.94
C PHE A 58 -7.15 3.05 -7.45
N THR A 59 -8.34 2.72 -7.96
CA THR A 59 -8.62 2.65 -9.40
C THR A 59 -9.80 3.53 -9.77
N ASN A 60 -9.63 4.41 -10.77
CA ASN A 60 -10.71 5.25 -11.30
C ASN A 60 -11.32 4.69 -12.60
N SER A 61 -12.37 5.36 -13.11
CA SER A 61 -13.08 4.95 -14.33
C SER A 61 -12.20 4.91 -15.59
N ASP A 62 -11.14 5.72 -15.61
CA ASP A 62 -10.19 5.81 -16.72
C ASP A 62 -9.09 4.73 -16.63
N LYS A 63 -9.23 3.78 -15.70
CA LYS A 63 -8.26 2.70 -15.41
C LYS A 63 -6.88 3.22 -14.98
N GLN A 64 -6.82 4.43 -14.45
CA GLN A 64 -5.65 4.96 -13.76
C GLN A 64 -5.59 4.34 -12.37
N THR A 65 -4.37 4.07 -11.90
CA THR A 65 -4.16 3.40 -10.62
C THR A 65 -3.15 4.15 -9.75
N ALA A 66 -3.35 4.10 -8.44
CA ALA A 66 -2.33 4.41 -7.45
C ALA A 66 -2.27 3.24 -6.46
N LEU A 67 -1.10 2.64 -6.31
CA LEU A 67 -0.84 1.53 -5.39
C LEU A 67 0.12 2.02 -4.31
N PHE A 68 -0.27 1.79 -3.07
CA PHE A 68 0.57 1.96 -1.89
C PHE A 68 0.81 0.58 -1.28
N GLN A 69 2.06 0.16 -1.19
CA GLN A 69 2.45 -1.07 -0.51
C GLN A 69 3.28 -0.70 0.72
N LEU A 70 2.82 -1.15 1.88
CA LEU A 70 3.48 -0.97 3.16
C LEU A 70 4.01 -2.33 3.61
N VAL A 71 5.34 -2.45 3.71
CA VAL A 71 6.02 -3.65 4.22
C VAL A 71 6.55 -3.34 5.62
N PRO A 72 6.10 -4.02 6.67
CA PRO A 72 6.52 -3.77 8.04
C PRO A 72 8.04 -3.96 8.23
N ILE A 73 8.67 -3.07 9.00
CA ILE A 73 10.08 -3.21 9.44
C ILE A 73 10.26 -3.02 10.96
N GLY A 74 9.15 -2.97 11.72
CA GLY A 74 9.14 -2.89 13.18
C GLY A 74 9.01 -1.46 13.72
N GLU A 75 8.75 -1.33 15.02
CA GLU A 75 8.67 -0.06 15.76
C GLU A 75 7.71 0.99 15.16
N GLY A 76 6.58 0.55 14.61
CA GLY A 76 5.63 1.42 13.91
C GLY A 76 6.16 2.02 12.60
N ARG A 77 7.13 1.35 11.97
CA ARG A 77 7.78 1.73 10.71
C ARG A 77 7.48 0.73 9.59
N CYS A 78 7.57 1.19 8.35
CA CYS A 78 7.46 0.35 7.17
C CYS A 78 8.35 0.86 6.02
N MET A 79 8.72 -0.04 5.10
CA MET A 79 9.06 0.37 3.74
C MET A 79 7.75 0.73 3.02
N LEU A 80 7.72 1.89 2.38
CA LEU A 80 6.59 2.34 1.58
C LEU A 80 6.98 2.36 0.09
N PHE A 81 6.25 1.59 -0.71
CA PHE A 81 6.33 1.63 -2.16
C PHE A 81 5.08 2.31 -2.71
N VAL A 82 5.28 3.25 -3.62
CA VAL A 82 4.21 4.01 -4.27
C VAL A 82 4.36 3.88 -5.77
N ASP A 83 3.33 3.35 -6.42
CA ASP A 83 3.22 3.24 -7.87
C ASP A 83 1.97 3.98 -8.36
N VAL A 84 2.14 5.02 -9.18
CA VAL A 84 1.02 5.76 -9.77
C VAL A 84 1.07 5.67 -11.29
N ILE A 85 0.00 5.20 -11.92
CA ILE A 85 -0.11 4.94 -13.35
C ILE A 85 -1.29 5.74 -13.93
N LEU A 86 -1.00 6.74 -14.76
CA LEU A 86 -2.01 7.54 -15.47
C LEU A 86 -2.34 7.01 -16.87
N GLN A 87 -1.37 6.37 -17.51
CA GLN A 87 -1.54 5.82 -18.85
C GLN A 87 -0.72 4.53 -18.97
N LYS A 88 -1.40 3.43 -19.30
CA LYS A 88 -0.74 2.18 -19.70
C LYS A 88 -0.21 2.39 -21.12
N GLY A 89 1.10 2.28 -21.31
CA GLY A 89 1.74 2.51 -22.61
C GLY A 89 1.29 1.49 -23.67
N PHE A 90 1.40 1.86 -24.95
CA PHE A 90 1.22 0.94 -26.07
C PHE A 90 2.52 0.13 -26.27
N LEU A 91 2.40 -1.19 -26.46
CA LEU A 91 3.56 -2.12 -26.51
C LEU A 91 4.54 -2.00 -25.31
N GLY A 92 4.04 -1.69 -24.11
CA GLY A 92 4.78 -1.83 -22.85
C GLY A 92 5.62 -0.62 -22.40
N PHE A 93 5.97 0.32 -23.28
CA PHE A 93 6.75 1.51 -22.89
C PHE A 93 6.41 2.80 -23.63
N ILE A 94 5.86 2.73 -24.86
CA ILE A 94 5.55 3.94 -25.62
C ILE A 94 4.33 4.63 -25.00
N GLY A 95 4.54 5.85 -24.48
CA GLY A 95 3.49 6.65 -23.87
C GLY A 95 3.04 6.20 -22.48
N LYS A 96 3.80 5.34 -21.78
CA LYS A 96 3.51 5.02 -20.37
C LYS A 96 3.76 6.27 -19.53
N LYS A 97 2.73 6.73 -18.81
CA LYS A 97 2.85 7.80 -17.83
C LYS A 97 2.67 7.21 -16.44
N ALA A 98 3.79 6.91 -15.79
CA ALA A 98 3.82 6.33 -14.46
C ALA A 98 4.97 6.89 -13.62
N VAL A 99 4.82 6.86 -12.31
CA VAL A 99 5.87 7.17 -11.34
C VAL A 99 5.91 6.09 -10.27
N SER A 100 7.12 5.71 -9.89
CA SER A 100 7.39 4.75 -8.82
C SER A 100 8.34 5.41 -7.81
N ARG A 101 8.02 5.32 -6.52
CA ARG A 101 8.86 5.83 -5.42
C ARG A 101 8.94 4.78 -4.33
N THR A 102 10.13 4.65 -3.74
CA THR A 102 10.38 3.82 -2.58
C THR A 102 10.88 4.71 -1.46
N PHE A 103 10.31 4.50 -0.27
CA PHE A 103 10.79 5.07 0.98
C PHE A 103 11.16 3.87 1.85
N ASP A 104 12.46 3.62 2.01
CA ASP A 104 12.96 2.46 2.75
C ASP A 104 12.59 2.51 4.24
N ASP A 105 12.19 3.69 4.71
CA ASP A 105 11.96 3.94 6.12
C ASP A 105 10.88 5.03 6.35
N HIS A 106 9.63 4.60 6.44
CA HIS A 106 8.46 5.48 6.57
C HIS A 106 7.70 5.23 7.89
N SER A 107 7.08 6.27 8.44
CA SER A 107 6.26 6.15 9.64
C SER A 107 4.85 5.69 9.30
N VAL A 108 4.39 4.60 9.91
CA VAL A 108 3.00 4.13 9.76
C VAL A 108 2.02 5.20 10.25
N VAL A 109 2.34 5.89 11.36
CA VAL A 109 1.51 6.98 11.90
C VAL A 109 1.41 8.15 10.93
N GLU A 110 2.51 8.51 10.25
CA GLU A 110 2.48 9.55 9.23
C GLU A 110 1.63 9.14 8.04
N PHE A 111 1.79 7.90 7.56
CA PHE A 111 0.96 7.35 6.50
C PHE A 111 -0.53 7.38 6.87
N SER A 112 -0.89 6.91 8.06
CA SER A 112 -2.27 6.91 8.59
C SER A 112 -2.89 8.31 8.64
N LYS A 113 -2.11 9.36 8.92
CA LYS A 113 -2.61 10.75 8.89
C LYS A 113 -2.91 11.21 7.46
N ASN A 114 -2.16 10.72 6.49
CA ASN A 114 -2.23 11.15 5.10
C ASN A 114 -3.18 10.30 4.23
N ILE A 115 -3.49 9.06 4.64
CA ILE A 115 -4.25 8.12 3.79
C ILE A 115 -5.61 8.65 3.37
N LYS A 116 -6.32 9.36 4.27
CA LYS A 116 -7.58 10.01 3.93
C LYS A 116 -7.43 11.02 2.79
N ALA A 117 -6.41 11.88 2.87
CA ALA A 117 -6.13 12.86 1.82
C ALA A 117 -5.72 12.16 0.50
N TYR A 118 -5.03 11.02 0.57
CA TYR A 118 -4.71 10.23 -0.62
C TYR A 118 -5.95 9.62 -1.27
N CYS A 119 -6.88 9.09 -0.48
CA CYS A 119 -8.15 8.56 -0.97
C CYS A 119 -9.04 9.64 -1.60
N GLU A 120 -8.96 10.88 -1.10
CA GLU A 120 -9.74 12.02 -1.60
C GLU A 120 -9.09 12.70 -2.82
N SER A 121 -7.79 12.45 -3.06
CA SER A 121 -7.05 12.99 -4.22
C SER A 121 -7.40 12.24 -5.50
N SER A 122 -7.38 12.94 -6.63
CA SER A 122 -7.35 12.30 -7.93
C SER A 122 -6.01 11.58 -8.16
N ILE A 123 -6.02 10.52 -8.99
CA ILE A 123 -4.78 9.80 -9.34
C ILE A 123 -3.76 10.74 -10.02
N SER A 124 -4.22 11.77 -10.74
CA SER A 124 -3.34 12.78 -11.35
C SER A 124 -2.65 13.68 -10.32
N GLU A 125 -3.33 14.05 -9.24
CA GLU A 125 -2.71 14.78 -8.12
C GLU A 125 -1.69 13.92 -7.38
N LEU A 126 -2.00 12.65 -7.16
CA LEU A 126 -1.04 11.69 -6.59
C LEU A 126 0.18 11.53 -7.49
N TYR A 127 -0.01 11.43 -8.82
CA TYR A 127 1.09 11.38 -9.77
C TYR A 127 1.99 12.61 -9.65
N GLY A 128 1.40 13.81 -9.56
CA GLY A 128 2.16 15.05 -9.37
C GLY A 128 2.88 15.11 -8.02
N LYS A 129 2.27 14.60 -6.94
CA LYS A 129 2.86 14.55 -5.60
C LYS A 129 4.09 13.65 -5.51
N PHE A 130 4.08 12.51 -6.22
CA PHE A 130 5.14 11.50 -6.13
C PHE A 130 6.14 11.53 -7.30
N SER A 131 5.95 12.39 -8.30
CA SER A 131 6.93 12.72 -9.35
C SER A 131 8.09 13.53 -8.80
#